data_AF-A0A7X3PQA6-F1
#
_entry.id   AF-A0A7X3PQA6-F1
#
_cell.length_a   1.000
_cell.length_b   1.000
_cell.length_c   1.000
_cell.angle_alpha   90.00
_cell.angle_beta   90.00
_cell.angle_gamma   90.00
#
_symmetry.space_group_name_H-M   'P 1'
#
loop_
_entity.id
_entity.type
_entity.pdbx_description
1 polymer ?
#
loop_
_entity_poly.entity_id
_entity_poly.type
_entity_poly.pdbx_seq_one_letter_code
_entity_poly.pdbx_strand_id
1 'polypeptide(L)'
;MKIAHIEQIPIAMPLAKRYDNHAGRMRMYDMDQHLVVKVHGDNGLVGYGDYEDNPRPVPQAEIDALIGTNPFDYLLNNFHMALGMALYDLMGKHVSVPAYKLM
;
A
#
# COMPACT_ATOMS: atom_id res chain seq x y z
N MET A 1 -7.11 1.01 18.15
CA MET A 1 -6.19 1.97 17.49
C MET A 1 -6.95 2.69 16.39
N LYS A 2 -6.50 3.85 15.94
CA LYS A 2 -7.12 4.60 14.84
C LYS A 2 -6.10 4.97 13.77
N ILE A 3 -6.56 5.12 12.54
CA ILE A 3 -5.75 5.65 11.44
C ILE A 3 -5.57 7.16 11.68
N ALA A 4 -4.34 7.62 11.83
CA ALA A 4 -4.00 9.02 12.10
C ALA A 4 -3.63 9.78 10.84
N HIS A 5 -2.93 9.14 9.90
CA HIS A 5 -2.43 9.77 8.68
C HIS A 5 -2.11 8.71 7.61
N ILE A 6 -2.25 9.05 6.33
CA ILE A 6 -1.88 8.17 5.21
C ILE A 6 -0.99 8.94 4.24
N GLU A 7 0.19 8.39 3.95
CA GLU A 7 1.07 8.89 2.89
C GLU A 7 0.88 8.06 1.62
N GLN A 8 0.86 8.73 0.47
CA GLN A 8 0.85 8.12 -0.84
C GLN A 8 2.09 8.57 -1.61
N ILE A 9 2.97 7.64 -1.97
CA ILE A 9 4.29 7.93 -2.52
C ILE A 9 4.43 7.16 -3.84
N PRO A 10 4.08 7.79 -4.98
CA PRO A 10 4.43 7.24 -6.29
C PRO A 10 5.94 7.19 -6.43
N ILE A 11 6.47 6.03 -6.80
CA ILE A 11 7.90 5.83 -7.05
C ILE A 11 8.11 5.22 -8.43
N ALA A 12 9.22 5.60 -9.06
CA ALA A 12 9.70 5.00 -10.30
C ALA A 12 11.07 4.38 -10.05
N MET A 13 11.17 3.06 -10.08
CA MET A 13 12.40 2.32 -9.81
C MET A 13 13.01 1.82 -11.13
N PRO A 14 14.31 2.06 -11.39
CA PRO A 14 14.91 1.62 -12.64
C PRO A 14 14.86 0.10 -12.79
N LEU A 15 14.40 -0.38 -13.94
CA LEU A 15 14.46 -1.81 -14.28
C LEU A 15 15.91 -2.30 -14.33
N ALA A 16 16.10 -3.58 -14.04
CA ALA A 16 17.40 -4.22 -14.20
C ALA A 16 17.91 -4.12 -15.65
N LYS A 17 19.22 -3.87 -15.84
CA LYS A 17 19.85 -3.67 -17.16
C LYS A 17 19.54 -4.77 -18.19
N ARG A 18 19.26 -6.01 -17.75
CA ARG A 18 18.86 -7.12 -18.64
C ARG A 18 17.56 -6.85 -19.42
N TYR A 19 16.74 -5.90 -18.97
CA TYR A 19 15.52 -5.47 -19.64
C TYR A 19 15.68 -4.18 -20.45
N ASP A 20 16.90 -3.64 -20.55
CA ASP A 20 17.22 -2.43 -21.33
C ASP A 20 17.38 -2.77 -22.83
N ASN A 21 16.32 -3.34 -23.39
CA ASN A 21 16.15 -3.59 -24.81
C ASN A 21 14.64 -3.57 -25.14
N HIS A 22 14.30 -3.52 -26.43
CA HIS A 22 12.91 -3.39 -26.87
C HIS A 22 11.99 -4.48 -26.28
N ALA A 23 12.39 -5.75 -26.34
CA ALA A 23 11.59 -6.85 -25.82
C ALA A 23 11.41 -6.80 -24.29
N GLY A 24 12.46 -6.42 -23.56
CA GLY A 24 12.44 -6.23 -22.11
C GLY A 24 11.51 -5.11 -21.68
N ARG A 25 11.59 -3.94 -22.34
CA ARG A 25 10.71 -2.80 -22.05
C ARG A 25 9.24 -3.10 -22.35
N MET A 26 8.95 -3.84 -23.41
CA MET A 26 7.58 -4.27 -23.73
C MET A 26 7.02 -5.26 -22.68
N ARG A 27 7.85 -6.19 -22.19
CA ARG A 27 7.42 -7.18 -21.19
C ARG A 27 7.25 -6.57 -19.79
N MET A 28 8.09 -5.61 -19.43
CA MET A 28 8.12 -4.98 -18.11
C MET A 28 7.39 -3.63 -18.09
N TYR A 29 6.51 -3.41 -19.05
CA TYR A 29 5.75 -2.16 -19.18
C TYR A 29 5.06 -1.82 -17.85
N ASP A 30 5.24 -0.59 -17.38
CA ASP A 30 4.77 -0.02 -16.11
C ASP A 30 5.21 -0.72 -14.81
N MET A 31 5.92 -1.85 -14.86
CA MET A 31 6.47 -2.53 -13.67
C MET A 31 7.58 -1.75 -12.97
N ASP A 32 8.10 -0.67 -13.57
CA ASP A 32 9.00 0.27 -12.89
C ASP A 32 8.24 1.32 -12.06
N GLN A 33 6.93 1.45 -12.23
CA GLN A 33 6.09 2.41 -11.52
C GLN A 33 5.35 1.71 -10.39
N HIS A 34 5.43 2.25 -9.17
CA HIS A 34 4.74 1.69 -8.01
C HIS A 34 4.06 2.81 -7.23
N LEU A 35 2.97 2.47 -6.53
CA LEU A 35 2.45 3.28 -5.43
C LEU A 35 2.82 2.64 -4.10
N VAL A 36 3.67 3.33 -3.32
CA VAL A 36 3.90 2.98 -1.92
C VAL A 36 2.92 3.74 -1.04
N VAL A 37 2.24 3.04 -0.13
CA VAL A 37 1.33 3.62 0.86
C VAL A 37 1.86 3.36 2.27
N LYS A 38 1.85 4.39 3.10
CA LYS A 38 2.13 4.29 4.54
C LYS A 38 0.91 4.70 5.33
N VAL A 39 0.38 3.81 6.17
CA VAL A 39 -0.73 4.12 7.07
C VAL A 39 -0.20 4.24 8.49
N HIS A 40 -0.33 5.43 9.07
CA HIS A 40 0.12 5.73 10.43
C HIS A 40 -1.03 5.52 11.41
N GLY A 41 -0.78 4.75 12.46
CA GLY A 41 -1.68 4.62 13.60
C GLY A 41 -1.47 5.70 14.65
N ASP A 42 -2.52 6.01 15.41
CA ASP A 42 -2.48 6.91 16.58
C ASP A 42 -1.58 6.41 17.74
N ASN A 43 -1.14 5.16 17.66
CA ASN A 43 -0.25 4.50 18.61
C ASN A 43 1.22 4.48 18.15
N GLY A 44 1.57 5.20 17.08
CA GLY A 44 2.93 5.27 16.54
C GLY A 44 3.34 4.10 15.65
N LEU A 45 2.46 3.12 15.41
CA LEU A 45 2.71 2.06 14.43
C LEU A 45 2.51 2.59 13.00
N VAL A 46 3.26 2.02 12.06
CA VAL A 46 3.11 2.33 10.63
C VAL A 46 2.99 1.02 9.85
N GLY A 47 1.92 0.91 9.07
CA GLY A 47 1.74 -0.14 8.08
C GLY A 47 2.22 0.28 6.70
N TYR A 48 2.76 -0.65 5.94
CA TYR A 48 3.34 -0.42 4.61
C TYR A 48 2.69 -1.33 3.57
N GLY A 49 2.45 -0.78 2.38
CA GLY A 49 2.03 -1.54 1.22
C GLY A 49 2.55 -0.91 -0.07
N ASP A 50 2.68 -1.72 -1.10
CA ASP A 50 3.27 -1.37 -2.39
C ASP A 50 2.50 -2.09 -3.49
N TYR A 51 2.28 -1.44 -4.63
CA TYR A 51 1.66 -2.09 -5.79
C TYR A 51 2.12 -1.48 -7.10
N GLU A 52 2.56 -2.34 -8.03
CA GLU A 52 3.12 -1.97 -9.33
C GLU A 52 2.05 -1.79 -10.42
N ASP A 53 0.97 -2.57 -10.39
CA ASP A 53 0.02 -2.64 -11.51
C ASP A 53 -0.96 -1.44 -11.54
N ASN A 54 -1.00 -0.67 -10.46
CA ASN A 54 -1.72 0.60 -10.39
C ASN A 54 -0.92 1.61 -9.55
N PRO A 55 -0.01 2.39 -10.18
CA PRO A 55 0.85 3.33 -9.46
C PRO A 55 0.16 4.67 -9.15
N ARG A 56 -1.12 4.83 -9.53
CA ARG A 56 -1.84 6.09 -9.34
C ARG A 56 -2.29 6.23 -7.88
N PRO A 57 -2.09 7.39 -7.25
CA PRO A 57 -2.64 7.67 -5.93
C PRO A 57 -4.14 7.39 -5.86
N VAL A 58 -4.56 6.79 -4.75
CA VAL A 58 -5.95 6.64 -4.31
C VAL A 58 -6.59 8.03 -4.21
N PRO A 59 -7.85 8.20 -4.67
CA PRO A 59 -8.57 9.46 -4.54
C PRO A 59 -8.57 9.98 -3.10
N GLN A 60 -8.31 11.29 -2.92
CA GLN A 60 -8.18 11.89 -1.59
C GLN A 60 -9.44 11.72 -0.73
N ALA A 61 -10.63 11.74 -1.33
CA ALA A 61 -11.88 11.51 -0.61
C ALA A 61 -11.97 10.11 0.03
N GLU A 62 -11.38 9.08 -0.60
CA GLU A 62 -11.29 7.74 -0.01
C GLU A 62 -10.28 7.71 1.14
N ILE A 63 -9.16 8.43 1.02
CA ILE A 63 -8.16 8.58 2.09
C ILE A 63 -8.77 9.29 3.31
N ASP A 64 -9.44 10.42 3.09
CA ASP A 64 -10.04 11.24 4.14
C ASP A 64 -11.10 10.46 4.92
N ALA A 65 -11.86 9.59 4.25
CA ALA A 65 -12.88 8.74 4.86
C ALA A 65 -12.31 7.67 5.82
N LEU A 66 -11.02 7.36 5.72
CA LEU A 66 -10.34 6.41 6.62
C LEU A 66 -9.72 7.09 7.84
N ILE A 67 -9.49 8.40 7.82
CA ILE A 67 -8.84 9.07 8.94
C ILE A 67 -9.76 9.05 10.17
N GLY A 68 -9.21 8.62 11.31
CA GLY A 68 -9.90 8.54 12.59
C GLY A 68 -10.71 7.25 12.82
N THR A 69 -10.80 6.36 11.83
CA THR A 69 -11.49 5.07 11.94
C THR A 69 -10.54 3.95 12.38
N ASN A 70 -11.08 2.80 12.76
CA ASN A 70 -10.28 1.65 13.18
C ASN A 70 -9.93 0.79 11.95
N PRO A 71 -8.66 0.45 11.69
CA PRO A 71 -8.31 -0.36 10.52
C PRO A 71 -9.01 -1.74 10.49
N PHE A 72 -9.40 -2.28 11.65
CA PHE A 72 -10.14 -3.55 11.74
C PHE A 72 -11.58 -3.47 11.21
N ASP A 73 -12.13 -2.26 11.00
CA ASP A 73 -13.43 -2.08 10.36
C ASP A 73 -13.38 -2.40 8.85
N TYR A 74 -12.17 -2.58 8.29
CA TYR A 74 -11.92 -2.82 6.86
C TYR A 74 -11.26 -4.18 6.58
N LEU A 75 -11.50 -5.18 7.44
CA LEU A 75 -11.13 -6.56 7.11
C LEU A 75 -11.82 -6.98 5.79
N LEU A 76 -11.07 -7.69 4.94
CA LEU A 76 -11.51 -8.15 3.62
C LEU A 76 -11.99 -7.01 2.68
N ASN A 77 -11.48 -5.79 2.86
CA ASN A 77 -11.75 -4.67 1.96
C ASN A 77 -11.34 -4.97 0.50
N ASN A 78 -11.88 -4.18 -0.42
CA ASN A 78 -11.50 -4.18 -1.84
C ASN A 78 -10.90 -2.82 -2.24
N PHE A 79 -10.10 -2.22 -1.34
CA PHE A 79 -9.42 -0.97 -1.63
C PHE A 79 -8.28 -1.19 -2.63
N HIS A 80 -7.64 -0.08 -3.03
CA HIS A 80 -6.36 -0.13 -3.72
C HIS A 80 -5.38 -1.09 -3.01
N MET A 81 -4.72 -1.96 -3.76
CA MET A 81 -3.90 -3.05 -3.21
C MET A 81 -2.82 -2.55 -2.23
N ALA A 82 -2.09 -1.49 -2.58
CA ALA A 82 -1.11 -0.88 -1.68
C ALA A 82 -1.72 -0.38 -0.35
N LEU A 83 -2.93 0.19 -0.39
CA LEU A 83 -3.63 0.66 0.80
C LEU A 83 -4.15 -0.51 1.65
N GLY A 84 -4.75 -1.52 1.02
CA GLY A 84 -5.20 -2.74 1.69
C GLY A 84 -4.04 -3.46 2.39
N MET A 85 -2.91 -3.64 1.71
CA MET A 85 -1.69 -4.23 2.29
C MET A 85 -1.17 -3.44 3.48
N ALA A 86 -1.11 -2.09 3.37
CA ALA A 86 -0.68 -1.24 4.47
C ALA A 86 -1.61 -1.35 5.70
N LEU A 87 -2.92 -1.46 5.49
CA LEU A 87 -3.88 -1.69 6.58
C LEU A 87 -3.63 -3.04 7.27
N TYR A 88 -3.43 -4.12 6.51
CA TYR A 88 -3.14 -5.45 7.08
C TYR A 88 -1.81 -5.52 7.82
N ASP A 89 -0.77 -4.87 7.31
CA ASP A 89 0.52 -4.75 8.01
C ASP A 89 0.37 -3.98 9.34
N LEU A 90 -0.38 -2.87 9.33
CA LEU A 90 -0.68 -2.09 10.54
C LEU A 90 -1.48 -2.91 11.57
N MET A 91 -2.52 -3.62 11.13
CA MET A 91 -3.33 -4.50 11.98
C MET A 91 -2.47 -5.60 12.60
N GLY A 92 -1.68 -6.31 11.78
CA GLY A 92 -0.81 -7.39 12.24
C GLY A 92 0.20 -6.92 13.29
N LYS A 93 0.82 -5.75 13.07
CA LYS A 93 1.70 -5.10 14.06
C LYS A 93 0.96 -4.77 15.35
N HIS A 94 -0.27 -4.24 15.27
CA HIS A 94 -1.06 -3.87 16.45
C HIS A 94 -1.37 -5.08 17.35
N VAL A 95 -1.71 -6.22 16.76
CA VAL A 95 -2.05 -7.46 17.50
C VAL A 95 -0.89 -8.46 17.61
N SER A 96 0.31 -8.09 17.16
CA SER A 96 1.51 -8.93 17.19
C SER A 96 1.35 -10.30 16.50
N VAL A 97 0.63 -10.35 15.38
CA VAL A 97 0.53 -11.54 14.52
C VAL A 97 0.81 -11.20 13.06
N PRO A 98 1.39 -12.13 12.28
CA PRO A 98 1.59 -11.92 10.85
C PRO A 98 0.25 -11.80 10.11
N ALA A 99 0.19 -10.93 9.10
CA ALA A 99 -1.03 -10.58 8.38
C ALA A 99 -1.85 -11.77 7.85
N TYR A 100 -1.20 -12.84 7.40
CA TYR A 100 -1.89 -14.04 6.89
C TYR A 100 -2.77 -14.75 7.94
N LYS A 101 -2.54 -14.50 9.24
CA LYS A 101 -3.37 -15.05 10.32
C LYS A 101 -4.63 -14.21 10.61
N LEU A 102 -4.80 -13.07 9.94
CA LEU A 102 -5.99 -12.22 10.05
C LEU A 102 -7.08 -12.56 9.03
N MET A 103 -6.84 -13.57 8.17
CA MET A 103 -7.72 -14.02 7.08
C MET A 103 -8.01 -15.52 7.19
#